data_AF-A0A7S3IWR8-F1
#
_entry.id   AF-A0A7S3IWR8-F1
#
_cell.length_a   1.000
_cell.length_b   1.000
_cell.length_c   1.000
_cell.angle_alpha   90.00
_cell.angle_beta   90.00
_cell.angle_gamma   90.00
#
_symmetry.space_group_name_H-M   'P 1'
#
loop_
_entity.id
_entity.type
_entity.pdbx_description
1 polymer ?
#
loop_
_entity_poly.entity_id
_entity_poly.type
_entity_poly.pdbx_seq_one_letter_code
_entity_poly.pdbx_strand_id
1 'polypeptide(L)'
;MGNYAELFDQQTVYSDFLPMFFKFCSDNFSKVSFSACSALADILVKFNEEEVKQNGIVRVVKKRYLRARTFKKRQLFVLMCHGKLMMDKDIFSRHFKLDFLSLINDRVPNVRIAMAKALRHHFLKELSGTFVYDQEMNDAVTVLKKDESADVRSYVEDIETMKSEVDLDTFLQTLHDLRMSSSVRSDSDSINSEDESKIENEIRRHNSEDAIDHGPVLASLREARRKEVAEEDEAKRIAKEEKRKAKNVTEVQDLLEESTETAADSKPSEDDE
;
A
#
# COMPACT_ATOMS: atom_id res chain seq x y z
N MET A 1 -12.49 -13.96 -12.43
CA MET A 1 -13.24 -13.29 -11.34
C MET A 1 -14.03 -12.11 -11.89
N GLY A 2 -13.41 -11.18 -12.62
CA GLY A 2 -14.09 -10.01 -13.23
C GLY A 2 -15.38 -10.34 -14.00
N ASN A 3 -15.29 -11.16 -15.05
CA ASN A 3 -16.47 -11.58 -15.84
C ASN A 3 -17.56 -12.30 -15.03
N TYR A 4 -17.24 -12.85 -13.86
CA TYR A 4 -18.25 -13.49 -13.00
C TYR A 4 -19.00 -12.46 -12.16
N ALA A 5 -18.37 -11.35 -11.76
CA ALA A 5 -19.05 -10.27 -11.02
C ALA A 5 -20.19 -9.65 -11.83
N GLU A 6 -20.10 -9.69 -13.17
CA GLU A 6 -21.18 -9.28 -14.06
C GLU A 6 -22.42 -10.20 -13.93
N LEU A 7 -22.21 -11.51 -13.72
CA LEU A 7 -23.26 -12.54 -13.76
C LEU A 7 -24.06 -12.70 -12.46
N PHE A 8 -23.45 -12.45 -11.30
CA PHE A 8 -24.10 -12.62 -9.99
C PHE A 8 -24.79 -11.34 -9.53
N ASP A 9 -25.72 -11.39 -8.58
CA ASP A 9 -26.35 -10.19 -8.02
C ASP A 9 -25.37 -9.36 -7.16
N GLN A 10 -25.74 -8.11 -6.84
CA GLN A 10 -24.93 -7.19 -6.04
C GLN A 10 -24.57 -7.75 -4.66
N GLN A 11 -25.50 -8.45 -4.01
CA GLN A 11 -25.28 -8.98 -2.67
C GLN A 11 -24.22 -10.08 -2.71
N THR A 12 -24.33 -11.03 -3.64
CA THR A 12 -23.34 -12.08 -3.86
C THR A 12 -21.96 -11.50 -4.19
N VAL A 13 -21.91 -10.47 -5.06
CA VAL A 13 -20.64 -9.81 -5.39
C VAL A 13 -20.02 -9.15 -4.15
N TYR A 14 -20.83 -8.51 -3.32
CA TYR A 14 -20.36 -7.82 -2.13
C TYR A 14 -19.92 -8.78 -1.01
N SER A 15 -20.71 -9.82 -0.72
CA SER A 15 -20.44 -10.73 0.41
C SER A 15 -19.37 -11.76 0.10
N ASP A 16 -19.22 -12.16 -1.17
CA ASP A 16 -18.40 -13.32 -1.51
C ASP A 16 -17.24 -12.93 -2.45
N PHE A 17 -17.53 -12.23 -3.55
CA PHE A 17 -16.51 -11.93 -4.56
C PHE A 17 -15.54 -10.86 -4.11
N LEU A 18 -16.02 -9.81 -3.45
CA LEU A 18 -15.19 -8.72 -2.97
C LEU A 18 -14.15 -9.20 -1.93
N PRO A 19 -14.51 -10.01 -0.91
CA PRO A 19 -13.53 -10.60 -0.01
C PRO A 19 -12.54 -11.54 -0.71
N MET A 20 -13.03 -12.37 -1.65
CA MET A 20 -12.15 -13.22 -2.45
C MET A 20 -11.16 -12.42 -3.31
N PHE A 21 -11.59 -11.29 -3.88
CA PHE A 21 -10.72 -10.36 -4.59
C PHE A 21 -9.56 -9.88 -3.70
N PHE A 22 -9.87 -9.39 -2.50
CA PHE A 22 -8.84 -8.91 -1.57
C PHE A 22 -7.91 -10.04 -1.09
N LYS A 23 -8.45 -11.25 -0.90
CA LYS A 23 -7.67 -12.44 -0.58
C LYS A 23 -6.68 -12.76 -1.70
N PHE A 24 -7.12 -12.84 -2.94
CA PHE A 24 -6.25 -13.12 -4.08
C PHE A 24 -5.23 -12.00 -4.35
N CYS A 25 -5.60 -10.74 -4.15
CA CYS A 25 -4.62 -9.64 -4.21
C CYS A 25 -3.56 -9.70 -3.10
N SER A 26 -3.83 -10.42 -2.01
CA SER A 26 -2.88 -10.63 -0.91
C SER A 26 -2.08 -11.94 -1.05
N ASP A 27 -2.24 -12.67 -2.16
CA ASP A 27 -1.58 -13.95 -2.40
C ASP A 27 -0.06 -13.81 -2.48
N ASN A 28 0.65 -14.86 -2.02
CA ASN A 28 2.10 -14.92 -2.06
C ASN A 28 2.64 -15.01 -3.49
N PHE A 29 1.90 -15.70 -4.37
CA PHE A 29 2.27 -15.87 -5.77
C PHE A 29 1.83 -14.65 -6.60
N SER A 30 2.82 -13.88 -7.06
CA SER A 30 2.57 -12.60 -7.74
C SER A 30 1.62 -12.73 -8.94
N LYS A 31 1.67 -13.84 -9.69
CA LYS A 31 0.77 -14.06 -10.85
C LYS A 31 -0.71 -14.12 -10.43
N VAL A 32 -1.03 -14.71 -9.28
CA VAL A 32 -2.40 -14.73 -8.74
C VAL A 32 -2.80 -13.31 -8.36
N SER A 33 -1.97 -12.62 -7.57
CA SER A 33 -2.28 -11.25 -7.14
C SER A 33 -2.47 -10.28 -8.32
N PHE A 34 -1.65 -10.39 -9.37
CA PHE A 34 -1.73 -9.53 -10.56
C PHE A 34 -2.95 -9.88 -11.41
N SER A 35 -3.28 -11.17 -11.56
CA SER A 35 -4.48 -11.57 -12.29
C SER A 35 -5.77 -11.16 -11.57
N ALA A 36 -5.75 -11.02 -10.24
CA ALA A 36 -6.92 -10.57 -9.49
C ALA A 36 -7.19 -9.08 -9.65
N CYS A 37 -6.15 -8.24 -9.83
CA CYS A 37 -6.27 -6.79 -9.96
C CYS A 37 -7.27 -6.34 -11.04
N SER A 38 -7.33 -7.05 -12.17
CA SER A 38 -8.22 -6.68 -13.28
C SER A 38 -9.72 -6.83 -12.96
N ALA A 39 -10.07 -7.52 -11.88
CA ALA A 39 -11.47 -7.69 -11.47
C ALA A 39 -12.06 -6.45 -10.80
N LEU A 40 -11.24 -5.48 -10.38
CA LEU A 40 -11.72 -4.31 -9.63
C LEU A 40 -12.72 -3.48 -10.45
N ALA A 41 -12.48 -3.29 -11.74
CA ALA A 41 -13.39 -2.55 -12.62
C ALA A 41 -14.78 -3.17 -12.63
N ASP A 42 -14.85 -4.47 -12.90
CA ASP A 42 -16.12 -5.20 -12.99
C ASP A 42 -16.87 -5.21 -11.64
N ILE A 43 -16.14 -5.28 -10.52
CA ILE A 43 -16.72 -5.14 -9.18
C ILE A 43 -17.30 -3.74 -8.98
N LEU A 44 -16.58 -2.67 -9.32
CA LEU A 44 -17.05 -1.30 -9.11
C LEU A 44 -18.25 -0.96 -9.99
N VAL A 45 -18.25 -1.39 -11.24
CA VAL A 45 -19.38 -1.22 -12.18
C VAL A 45 -20.66 -1.81 -11.61
N LYS A 46 -20.57 -2.92 -10.87
CA LYS A 46 -21.71 -3.57 -10.22
C LYS A 46 -22.47 -2.67 -9.24
N PHE A 47 -21.77 -1.68 -8.67
CA PHE A 47 -22.31 -0.75 -7.68
C PHE A 47 -22.45 0.69 -8.24
N ASN A 48 -22.53 0.87 -9.57
CA ASN A 48 -22.70 2.20 -10.17
C ASN A 48 -23.95 2.96 -9.69
N GLU A 49 -25.02 2.24 -9.33
CA GLU A 49 -26.25 2.81 -8.78
C GLU A 49 -26.24 2.92 -7.24
N GLU A 50 -25.21 2.36 -6.58
CA GLU A 50 -25.06 2.36 -5.12
C GLU A 50 -23.78 3.12 -4.72
N GLU A 51 -23.78 4.44 -4.94
CA GLU A 51 -22.60 5.30 -4.77
C GLU A 51 -21.94 5.15 -3.39
N VAL A 52 -22.72 4.99 -2.32
CA VAL A 52 -22.22 4.79 -0.95
C VAL A 52 -21.35 3.53 -0.85
N LYS A 53 -21.84 2.39 -1.37
CA LYS A 53 -21.09 1.13 -1.37
C LYS A 53 -19.88 1.19 -2.29
N GLN A 54 -20.03 1.77 -3.48
CA GLN A 54 -18.92 1.96 -4.41
C GLN A 54 -17.80 2.78 -3.77
N ASN A 55 -18.15 3.89 -3.10
CA ASN A 55 -17.20 4.72 -2.36
C ASN A 55 -16.55 3.96 -1.19
N GLY A 56 -17.29 3.10 -0.49
CA GLY A 56 -16.75 2.20 0.54
C GLY A 56 -15.66 1.28 -0.01
N ILE A 57 -15.91 0.62 -1.14
CA ILE A 57 -14.92 -0.24 -1.81
C ILE A 57 -13.69 0.57 -2.21
N VAL A 58 -13.88 1.73 -2.83
CA VAL A 58 -12.80 2.63 -3.25
C VAL A 58 -11.92 3.04 -2.07
N ARG A 59 -12.52 3.42 -0.93
CA ARG A 59 -11.78 3.77 0.30
C ARG A 59 -10.93 2.62 0.81
N VAL A 60 -11.49 1.40 0.88
CA VAL A 60 -10.74 0.21 1.31
C VAL A 60 -9.57 -0.06 0.37
N VAL A 61 -9.77 0.03 -0.95
CA VAL A 61 -8.69 -0.15 -1.94
C VAL A 61 -7.57 0.89 -1.72
N LYS A 62 -7.92 2.18 -1.60
CA LYS A 62 -6.93 3.24 -1.36
C LYS A 62 -6.18 3.04 -0.04
N LYS A 63 -6.89 2.70 1.03
CA LYS A 63 -6.29 2.45 2.36
C LYS A 63 -5.32 1.27 2.32
N ARG A 64 -5.70 0.16 1.69
CA ARG A 64 -4.92 -1.09 1.70
C ARG A 64 -3.77 -1.11 0.70
N TYR A 65 -3.91 -0.43 -0.45
CA TYR A 65 -2.96 -0.55 -1.56
C TYR A 65 -2.24 0.77 -1.86
N LEU A 66 -2.94 1.88 -2.06
CA LEU A 66 -2.31 3.19 -2.34
C LEU A 66 -1.48 3.68 -1.14
N ARG A 67 -2.08 3.70 0.05
CA ARG A 67 -1.44 4.21 1.29
C ARG A 67 -0.59 3.16 2.00
N ALA A 68 -0.34 2.02 1.34
CA ALA A 68 0.40 0.92 1.94
C ALA A 68 1.86 1.27 2.19
N ARG A 69 2.42 0.79 3.30
CA ARG A 69 3.85 0.95 3.61
C ARG A 69 4.76 0.20 2.62
N THR A 70 4.33 -0.98 2.18
CA THR A 70 5.10 -1.84 1.26
C THR A 70 4.90 -1.42 -0.19
N PHE A 71 5.99 -1.27 -0.95
CA PHE A 71 5.93 -0.89 -2.35
C PHE A 71 5.17 -1.92 -3.22
N LYS A 72 5.25 -3.22 -2.91
CA LYS A 72 4.50 -4.28 -3.62
C LYS A 72 3.00 -4.00 -3.65
N LYS A 73 2.42 -3.56 -2.53
CA LYS A 73 0.99 -3.18 -2.46
C LYS A 73 0.67 -1.92 -3.26
N ARG A 74 1.59 -0.94 -3.29
CA ARG A 74 1.42 0.25 -4.13
C ARG A 74 1.53 -0.09 -5.62
N GLN A 75 2.40 -1.03 -6.02
CA GLN A 75 2.38 -1.59 -7.38
C GLN A 75 1.07 -2.31 -7.71
N LEU A 76 0.49 -3.06 -6.76
CA LEU A 76 -0.83 -3.66 -6.97
C LEU A 76 -1.92 -2.59 -7.17
N PHE A 77 -1.84 -1.45 -6.48
CA PHE A 77 -2.76 -0.33 -6.75
C PHE A 77 -2.66 0.16 -8.20
N VAL A 78 -1.44 0.35 -8.71
CA VAL A 78 -1.21 0.72 -10.13
C VAL A 78 -1.84 -0.32 -11.05
N LEU A 79 -1.65 -1.62 -10.78
CA LEU A 79 -2.23 -2.70 -11.58
C LEU A 79 -3.76 -2.81 -11.47
N MET A 80 -4.35 -2.43 -10.34
CA MET A 80 -5.80 -2.35 -10.16
C MET A 80 -6.41 -1.22 -10.99
N CYS A 81 -5.72 -0.09 -11.11
CA CYS A 81 -6.13 1.01 -11.97
C CYS A 81 -5.93 0.70 -13.46
N HIS A 82 -4.92 -0.10 -13.79
CA HIS A 82 -4.58 -0.44 -15.17
C HIS A 82 -5.68 -1.23 -15.90
N GLY A 83 -5.66 -1.19 -17.24
CA GLY A 83 -6.54 -2.02 -18.09
C GLY A 83 -7.98 -1.53 -18.07
N LYS A 84 -8.92 -2.42 -17.73
CA LYS A 84 -10.37 -2.13 -17.77
C LYS A 84 -10.76 -0.89 -16.95
N LEU A 85 -10.15 -0.66 -15.77
CA LEU A 85 -10.55 0.46 -14.93
C LEU A 85 -10.21 1.80 -15.61
N MET A 86 -9.00 1.97 -16.12
CA MET A 86 -8.61 3.14 -16.92
C MET A 86 -9.44 3.31 -18.21
N MET A 87 -10.01 2.23 -18.75
CA MET A 87 -10.92 2.31 -19.90
C MET A 87 -12.34 2.76 -19.51
N ASP A 88 -12.78 2.48 -18.28
CA ASP A 88 -13.96 3.07 -17.67
C ASP A 88 -13.65 4.49 -17.18
N LYS A 89 -13.67 5.44 -18.12
CA LYS A 89 -13.26 6.83 -17.87
C LYS A 89 -14.05 7.48 -16.74
N ASP A 90 -15.31 7.12 -16.56
CA ASP A 90 -16.18 7.72 -15.54
C ASP A 90 -15.77 7.28 -14.14
N ILE A 91 -15.64 5.97 -13.92
CA ILE A 91 -15.20 5.43 -12.62
C ILE A 91 -13.76 5.84 -12.34
N PHE A 92 -12.87 5.71 -13.32
CA PHE A 92 -11.46 6.04 -13.12
C PHE A 92 -11.25 7.53 -12.83
N SER A 93 -11.84 8.43 -13.61
CA SER A 93 -11.68 9.87 -13.40
C SER A 93 -12.26 10.32 -12.07
N ARG A 94 -13.43 9.79 -11.69
CA ARG A 94 -14.10 10.13 -10.43
C ARG A 94 -13.31 9.64 -9.21
N HIS A 95 -12.81 8.41 -9.25
CA HIS A 95 -12.34 7.73 -8.03
C HIS A 95 -10.83 7.53 -7.96
N PHE A 96 -10.13 7.38 -9.07
CA PHE A 96 -8.75 6.87 -9.07
C PHE A 96 -7.73 7.78 -9.74
N LYS A 97 -8.11 8.62 -10.71
CA LYS A 97 -7.16 9.38 -11.54
C LYS A 97 -6.14 10.17 -10.72
N LEU A 98 -6.59 11.05 -9.83
CA LEU A 98 -5.69 11.89 -9.05
C LEU A 98 -4.81 11.06 -8.09
N ASP A 99 -5.35 10.00 -7.51
CA ASP A 99 -4.60 9.12 -6.61
C ASP A 99 -3.57 8.25 -7.37
N PHE A 100 -3.94 7.75 -8.54
CA PHE A 100 -3.04 7.07 -9.46
C PHE A 100 -1.90 8.01 -9.85
N LEU A 101 -2.21 9.22 -10.33
CA LEU A 101 -1.22 10.21 -10.74
C LEU A 101 -0.30 10.64 -9.60
N SER A 102 -0.75 10.64 -8.34
CA SER A 102 0.12 10.94 -7.20
C SER A 102 1.31 9.96 -7.05
N LEU A 103 1.20 8.74 -7.59
CA LEU A 103 2.25 7.72 -7.53
C LEU A 103 3.42 7.97 -8.50
N ILE A 104 3.36 8.98 -9.37
CA ILE A 104 4.55 9.38 -10.13
C ILE A 104 5.67 9.87 -9.21
N ASN A 105 5.35 10.35 -8.00
CA ASN A 105 6.32 10.75 -6.98
C ASN A 105 6.55 9.65 -5.94
N ASP A 106 6.28 8.38 -6.26
CA ASP A 106 6.56 7.31 -5.30
C ASP A 106 8.07 7.23 -5.04
N ARG A 107 8.46 7.22 -3.76
CA ARG A 107 9.85 7.09 -3.33
C ARG A 107 10.56 5.84 -3.86
N VAL A 108 9.83 4.80 -4.27
CA VAL A 108 10.40 3.55 -4.79
C VAL A 108 10.32 3.53 -6.31
N PRO A 109 11.46 3.48 -7.04
CA PRO A 109 11.48 3.45 -8.51
C PRO A 109 10.64 2.32 -9.10
N ASN A 110 10.56 1.15 -8.47
CA ASN A 110 9.74 0.04 -8.94
C ASN A 110 8.24 0.36 -9.02
N VAL A 111 7.73 1.27 -8.18
CA VAL A 111 6.34 1.76 -8.29
C VAL A 111 6.22 2.71 -9.48
N ARG A 112 7.17 3.63 -9.66
CA ARG A 112 7.22 4.54 -10.80
C ARG A 112 7.39 3.81 -12.14
N ILE A 113 8.13 2.70 -12.17
CA ILE A 113 8.21 1.80 -13.34
C ILE A 113 6.84 1.17 -13.65
N ALA A 114 6.08 0.77 -12.62
CA ALA A 114 4.73 0.26 -12.84
C ALA A 114 3.82 1.34 -13.43
N MET A 115 3.90 2.57 -12.93
CA MET A 115 3.20 3.75 -13.48
C MET A 115 3.57 3.99 -14.94
N ALA A 116 4.86 4.03 -15.25
CA ALA A 116 5.39 4.22 -16.60
C ALA A 116 4.89 3.15 -17.58
N LYS A 117 4.88 1.88 -17.16
CA LYS A 117 4.33 0.78 -17.97
C LYS A 117 2.84 0.92 -18.23
N ALA A 118 2.07 1.31 -17.23
CA ALA A 118 0.63 1.52 -17.35
C ALA A 118 0.33 2.66 -18.33
N LEU A 119 0.99 3.82 -18.16
CA LEU A 119 0.86 4.96 -19.07
C LEU A 119 1.26 4.61 -20.50
N ARG A 120 2.42 3.96 -20.69
CA ARG A 120 2.89 3.50 -22.01
C ARG A 120 1.83 2.66 -22.73
N HIS A 121 1.21 1.72 -22.01
CA HIS A 121 0.18 0.88 -22.60
C HIS A 121 -1.01 1.70 -23.12
N HIS A 122 -1.53 2.64 -22.32
CA HIS A 122 -2.70 3.43 -22.72
C HIS A 122 -2.40 4.57 -23.71
N PHE A 123 -1.14 4.98 -23.84
CA PHE A 123 -0.72 5.93 -24.88
C PHE A 123 -0.39 5.26 -26.21
N LEU A 124 0.30 4.12 -26.21
CA LEU A 124 0.89 3.54 -27.43
C LEU A 124 0.24 2.24 -27.91
N LYS A 125 -0.36 1.45 -27.01
CA LYS A 125 -0.85 0.10 -27.34
C LYS A 125 -2.36 0.02 -27.43
N GLU A 126 -3.06 0.84 -26.65
CA GLU A 126 -4.51 0.89 -26.68
C GLU A 126 -5.00 1.61 -27.95
N LEU A 127 -5.90 0.98 -28.70
CA LEU A 127 -6.29 1.35 -30.07
C LEU A 127 -6.84 2.79 -30.24
N SER A 128 -7.15 3.46 -29.14
CA SER A 128 -7.81 4.76 -29.11
C SER A 128 -6.97 5.89 -28.52
N GLY A 129 -5.72 5.63 -28.09
CA GLY A 129 -4.90 6.65 -27.44
C GLY A 129 -5.65 7.32 -26.30
N THR A 130 -6.18 6.52 -25.37
CA THR A 130 -7.27 6.86 -24.43
C THR A 130 -7.07 8.19 -23.69
N PHE A 131 -5.81 8.56 -23.45
CA PHE A 131 -5.39 9.73 -22.68
C PHE A 131 -4.53 10.73 -23.46
N VAL A 132 -4.42 10.62 -24.78
CA VAL A 132 -3.56 11.51 -25.59
C VAL A 132 -3.95 12.99 -25.44
N TYR A 133 -5.24 13.28 -25.20
CA TYR A 133 -5.75 14.64 -24.96
C TYR A 133 -6.00 14.97 -23.48
N ASP A 134 -5.66 14.06 -22.58
CA ASP A 134 -5.84 14.27 -21.14
C ASP A 134 -4.62 15.01 -20.59
N GLN A 135 -4.82 16.25 -20.14
CA GLN A 135 -3.73 17.15 -19.75
C GLN A 135 -2.93 16.59 -18.58
N GLU A 136 -3.58 16.12 -17.51
CA GLU A 136 -2.88 15.62 -16.33
C GLU A 136 -2.11 14.33 -16.63
N MET A 137 -2.60 13.49 -17.54
CA MET A 137 -1.87 12.31 -18.00
C MET A 137 -0.64 12.66 -18.84
N ASN A 138 -0.75 13.65 -19.72
CA ASN A 138 0.39 14.13 -20.52
C ASN A 138 1.46 14.78 -19.64
N ASP A 139 1.03 15.56 -18.65
CA ASP A 139 1.93 16.18 -17.67
C ASP A 139 2.65 15.11 -16.84
N ALA A 140 1.94 14.07 -16.41
CA ALA A 140 2.54 12.94 -15.71
C ALA A 140 3.62 12.22 -16.54
N VAL A 141 3.38 12.00 -17.84
CA VAL A 141 4.39 11.43 -18.75
C VAL A 141 5.58 12.39 -18.90
N THR A 142 5.31 13.70 -19.02
CA THR A 142 6.35 14.73 -19.11
C THR A 142 7.26 14.76 -17.88
N VAL A 143 6.69 14.60 -16.69
CA VAL A 143 7.45 14.48 -15.44
C VAL A 143 8.26 13.18 -15.40
N LEU A 144 7.68 12.04 -15.77
CA LEU A 144 8.39 10.75 -15.79
C LEU A 144 9.53 10.70 -16.82
N LYS A 145 9.47 11.45 -17.91
CA LYS A 145 10.59 11.60 -18.85
C LYS A 145 11.81 12.28 -18.20
N LYS A 146 11.60 13.04 -17.14
CA LYS A 146 12.64 13.72 -16.35
C LYS A 146 12.95 12.98 -15.04
N ASP A 147 12.43 11.76 -14.84
CA ASP A 147 12.62 10.98 -13.61
C ASP A 147 14.12 10.75 -13.33
N GLU A 148 14.52 10.70 -12.06
CA GLU A 148 15.90 10.42 -11.66
C GLU A 148 16.39 9.04 -12.14
N SER A 149 15.50 8.05 -12.17
CA SER A 149 15.79 6.68 -12.57
C SER A 149 15.77 6.52 -14.09
N ALA A 150 16.91 6.09 -14.66
CA ALA A 150 17.01 5.78 -16.08
C ALA A 150 16.04 4.69 -16.52
N ASP A 151 15.82 3.68 -15.66
CA ASP A 151 14.87 2.61 -15.93
C ASP A 151 13.45 3.15 -16.09
N VAL A 152 13.05 4.12 -15.27
CA VAL A 152 11.73 4.75 -15.39
C VAL A 152 11.62 5.51 -16.71
N ARG A 153 12.63 6.34 -17.03
CA ARG A 153 12.65 7.15 -18.27
C ARG A 153 12.54 6.28 -19.52
N SER A 154 13.23 5.13 -19.55
CA SER A 154 13.25 4.21 -20.70
C SER A 154 11.86 3.69 -21.13
N TYR A 155 10.87 3.68 -20.22
CA TYR A 155 9.51 3.24 -20.57
C TYR A 155 8.65 4.32 -21.22
N VAL A 156 9.03 5.60 -21.11
CA VAL A 156 8.19 6.75 -21.50
C VAL A 156 8.85 7.72 -22.48
N GLU A 157 10.14 7.53 -22.79
CA GLU A 157 10.93 8.44 -23.62
C GLU A 157 10.34 8.66 -25.02
N ASP A 158 9.77 7.62 -25.62
CA ASP A 158 9.18 7.57 -26.96
C ASP A 158 7.70 7.94 -27.00
N ILE A 159 7.06 8.20 -25.86
CA ILE A 159 5.65 8.59 -25.80
C ILE A 159 5.56 10.04 -26.28
N GLU A 160 4.84 10.30 -27.38
CA GLU A 160 4.53 11.66 -27.78
C GLU A 160 3.52 12.29 -26.81
N THR A 161 3.85 13.47 -26.28
CA THR A 161 3.00 14.22 -25.34
C THR A 161 2.62 15.57 -25.93
N MET A 162 1.48 16.10 -25.48
CA MET A 162 1.15 17.51 -25.73
C MET A 162 2.29 18.41 -25.25
N LYS A 163 2.55 19.50 -25.96
CA LYS A 163 3.61 20.45 -25.59
C LYS A 163 3.27 21.09 -24.25
N SER A 164 3.97 20.65 -23.21
CA SER A 164 3.85 21.14 -21.84
C SER A 164 5.24 21.14 -21.21
N GLU A 165 5.60 22.24 -20.55
CA GLU A 165 6.81 22.33 -19.73
C GLU A 165 6.40 22.37 -18.26
N VAL A 166 6.21 21.18 -17.70
CA VAL A 166 5.87 20.99 -16.30
C VAL A 166 7.02 20.27 -15.58
N ASP A 167 7.30 20.68 -14.35
CA ASP A 167 8.17 19.98 -13.41
C ASP A 167 7.36 19.23 -12.36
N LEU A 168 8.04 18.40 -11.56
CA LEU A 168 7.39 17.54 -10.57
C LEU A 168 6.60 18.36 -9.53
N ASP A 169 7.19 19.43 -9.01
CA ASP A 169 6.59 20.22 -7.92
C ASP A 169 5.34 20.94 -8.40
N THR A 170 5.40 21.56 -9.59
CA THR A 170 4.25 22.21 -10.23
C THR A 170 3.13 21.21 -10.47
N PHE A 171 3.46 20.03 -10.99
CA PHE A 171 2.47 18.98 -11.24
C PHE A 171 1.79 18.51 -9.95
N LEU A 172 2.56 18.27 -8.89
CA LEU A 172 2.00 17.84 -7.61
C LEU A 172 1.10 18.92 -6.99
N GLN A 173 1.46 20.19 -7.15
CA GLN A 173 0.62 21.31 -6.73
C GLN A 173 -0.70 21.33 -7.53
N THR A 174 -0.66 21.14 -8.86
CA THR A 174 -1.87 21.02 -9.68
C THR A 174 -2.77 19.89 -9.21
N LEU A 175 -2.23 18.70 -8.92
CA LEU A 175 -3.02 17.59 -8.39
C LEU A 175 -3.66 17.91 -7.04
N HIS A 176 -2.93 18.62 -6.16
CA HIS A 176 -3.45 19.08 -4.88
C HIS A 176 -4.63 20.04 -5.07
N ASP A 177 -4.49 21.03 -5.95
CA ASP A 177 -5.52 22.04 -6.19
C ASP A 177 -6.79 21.42 -6.81
N LEU A 178 -6.61 20.49 -7.75
CA LEU A 178 -7.71 19.70 -8.32
C LEU A 178 -8.46 18.91 -7.24
N ARG A 179 -7.73 18.30 -6.29
CA ARG A 179 -8.34 17.56 -5.18
C ARG A 179 -9.14 18.49 -4.26
N MET A 180 -8.61 19.68 -3.94
CA MET A 180 -9.31 20.65 -3.11
C MET A 180 -10.57 21.17 -3.80
N SER A 181 -10.52 21.42 -5.11
CA SER A 181 -11.70 21.85 -5.89
C SER A 181 -12.80 20.76 -5.95
N SER A 182 -12.40 19.49 -5.94
CA SER A 182 -13.31 18.34 -5.99
C SER A 182 -13.94 18.03 -4.62
N SER A 183 -13.19 18.28 -3.53
CA SER A 183 -13.62 17.98 -2.15
C SER A 183 -14.78 18.84 -1.67
N VAL A 184 -14.95 20.06 -2.20
CA VAL A 184 -16.06 20.97 -1.83
C VAL A 184 -17.44 20.39 -2.19
N ARG A 185 -17.50 19.29 -2.95
CA ARG A 185 -18.75 18.60 -3.32
C ARG A 185 -19.04 17.33 -2.51
N SER A 186 -18.16 16.90 -1.60
CA SER A 186 -18.23 15.58 -0.96
C SER A 186 -18.07 15.63 0.57
N ASP A 187 -18.88 16.45 1.25
CA ASP A 187 -19.04 16.42 2.72
C ASP A 187 -19.83 15.18 3.22
N SER A 188 -19.52 13.99 2.67
CA SER A 188 -20.09 12.68 3.05
C SER A 188 -19.02 11.75 3.66
N ASP A 189 -17.96 12.32 4.24
CA ASP A 189 -16.93 11.54 4.92
C ASP A 189 -17.37 11.03 6.31
N SER A 190 -18.48 11.54 6.85
CA SER A 190 -18.99 11.18 8.19
C SER A 190 -19.88 9.92 8.22
N ILE A 191 -20.62 9.61 7.13
CA ILE A 191 -21.63 8.52 7.11
C ILE A 191 -21.02 7.14 6.79
N ASN A 192 -19.71 7.09 6.57
CA ASN A 192 -19.11 6.09 5.68
C ASN A 192 -18.19 5.05 6.36
N SER A 193 -18.17 5.02 7.69
CA SER A 193 -17.35 4.11 8.49
C SER A 193 -17.91 2.69 8.58
N GLU A 194 -19.24 2.51 8.47
CA GLU A 194 -19.86 1.20 8.61
C GLU A 194 -19.51 0.26 7.46
N ASP A 195 -19.65 0.68 6.21
CA ASP A 195 -19.37 -0.17 5.05
C ASP A 195 -17.88 -0.49 4.93
N GLU A 196 -17.00 0.49 5.22
CA GLU A 196 -15.56 0.23 5.30
C GLU A 196 -15.25 -0.81 6.39
N SER A 197 -15.88 -0.69 7.57
CA SER A 197 -15.70 -1.65 8.67
C SER A 197 -16.26 -3.02 8.32
N LYS A 198 -17.41 -3.10 7.64
CA LYS A 198 -18.01 -4.36 7.16
C LYS A 198 -17.07 -5.04 6.17
N ILE A 199 -16.57 -4.32 5.16
CA ILE A 199 -15.64 -4.87 4.18
C ILE A 199 -14.35 -5.34 4.87
N GLU A 200 -13.78 -4.55 5.78
CA GLU A 200 -12.57 -4.93 6.52
C GLU A 200 -12.79 -6.17 7.41
N ASN A 201 -13.94 -6.28 8.07
CA ASN A 201 -14.29 -7.46 8.87
C ASN A 201 -14.46 -8.70 7.99
N GLU A 202 -15.09 -8.54 6.82
CA GLU A 202 -15.29 -9.63 5.89
C GLU A 202 -13.97 -10.13 5.28
N ILE A 203 -13.08 -9.20 4.90
CA ILE A 203 -11.71 -9.52 4.48
C ILE A 203 -10.96 -10.26 5.60
N ARG A 204 -11.09 -9.83 6.86
CA ARG A 204 -10.47 -10.52 8.01
C ARG A 204 -11.02 -11.93 8.17
N ARG A 205 -12.33 -12.12 8.07
CA ARG A 205 -12.99 -13.43 8.14
C ARG A 205 -12.49 -14.38 7.05
N HIS A 206 -12.34 -13.90 5.82
CA HIS A 206 -11.84 -14.71 4.69
C HIS A 206 -10.32 -15.00 4.73
N ASN A 207 -9.55 -14.14 5.40
CA ASN A 207 -8.11 -14.31 5.59
C ASN A 207 -7.75 -15.08 6.87
N SER A 208 -8.65 -15.14 7.87
CA SER A 208 -8.45 -16.01 9.02
C SER A 208 -8.55 -17.46 8.57
N GLU A 209 -7.40 -18.13 8.53
CA GLU A 209 -7.29 -19.57 8.32
C GLU A 209 -8.16 -20.40 9.29
N ASP A 210 -8.60 -19.80 10.40
CA ASP A 210 -9.43 -20.42 11.43
C ASP A 210 -10.88 -20.67 10.98
N ALA A 211 -11.35 -20.03 9.90
CA ALA A 211 -12.71 -20.22 9.38
C ALA A 211 -12.86 -21.38 8.40
N ILE A 212 -11.74 -21.98 7.98
CA ILE A 212 -11.74 -23.16 7.11
C ILE A 212 -11.62 -24.38 8.05
N ASP A 213 -12.62 -25.27 8.04
CA ASP A 213 -12.51 -26.55 8.74
C ASP A 213 -11.44 -27.40 8.04
N HIS A 214 -10.25 -27.44 8.63
CA HIS A 214 -9.12 -28.18 8.12
C HIS A 214 -9.06 -29.62 8.65
N GLY A 215 -10.10 -30.07 9.35
CA GLY A 215 -10.11 -31.34 10.05
C GLY A 215 -9.17 -31.38 11.26
N PRO A 216 -9.24 -32.43 12.08
CA PRO A 216 -8.60 -32.49 13.39
C PRO A 216 -7.06 -32.40 13.33
N VAL A 217 -6.44 -32.93 12.28
CA VAL A 217 -4.98 -33.00 12.14
C VAL A 217 -4.34 -31.62 11.99
N LEU A 218 -4.90 -30.78 11.13
CA LEU A 218 -4.36 -29.43 10.86
C LEU A 218 -4.68 -28.47 12.01
N ALA A 219 -5.79 -28.68 12.72
CA ALA A 219 -6.10 -27.95 13.95
C ALA A 219 -5.02 -28.20 15.03
N SER A 220 -4.67 -29.46 15.28
CA SER A 220 -3.61 -29.82 16.24
C SER A 220 -2.24 -29.27 15.84
N LEU A 221 -1.89 -29.28 14.55
CA LEU A 221 -0.62 -28.70 14.05
C LEU A 221 -0.56 -27.18 14.26
N ARG A 222 -1.67 -26.47 14.10
CA ARG A 222 -1.74 -25.02 14.34
C ARG A 222 -1.67 -24.67 15.81
N GLU A 223 -2.34 -25.43 16.65
CA GLU A 223 -2.27 -25.24 18.10
C GLU A 223 -0.85 -25.47 18.60
N ALA A 224 -0.19 -26.54 18.13
CA ALA A 224 1.22 -26.79 18.40
C ALA A 224 2.12 -25.61 17.95
N ARG A 225 1.90 -25.08 16.74
CA ARG A 225 2.68 -23.95 16.22
C ARG A 225 2.41 -22.63 16.95
N ARG A 226 1.16 -22.37 17.37
CA ARG A 226 0.83 -21.19 18.20
C ARG A 226 1.53 -21.27 19.55
N LYS A 227 1.57 -22.47 20.13
CA LYS A 227 2.28 -22.72 21.38
C LYS A 227 3.79 -22.51 21.23
N GLU A 228 4.38 -23.03 20.15
CA GLU A 228 5.81 -22.86 19.84
C GLU A 228 6.17 -21.38 19.65
N VAL A 229 5.36 -20.61 18.92
CA VAL A 229 5.57 -19.16 18.73
C VAL A 229 5.44 -18.40 20.05
N ALA A 230 4.46 -18.75 20.89
CA ALA A 230 4.29 -18.14 22.21
C ALA A 230 5.48 -18.44 23.13
N GLU A 231 5.99 -19.67 23.11
CA GLU A 231 7.19 -20.08 23.85
C GLU A 231 8.44 -19.35 23.32
N GLU A 232 8.59 -19.17 22.01
CA GLU A 232 9.70 -18.42 21.41
C GLU A 232 9.66 -16.93 21.79
N ASP A 233 8.48 -16.31 21.78
CA ASP A 233 8.29 -14.92 22.17
C ASP A 233 8.54 -14.71 23.67
N GLU A 234 8.13 -15.64 24.52
CA GLU A 234 8.46 -15.63 25.95
C GLU A 234 9.97 -15.79 26.17
N ALA A 235 10.62 -16.70 25.47
CA ALA A 235 12.07 -16.89 25.54
C ALA A 235 12.83 -15.62 25.10
N LYS A 236 12.39 -14.96 24.02
CA LYS A 236 12.96 -13.67 23.59
C LYS A 236 12.75 -12.58 24.63
N ARG A 237 11.60 -12.56 25.31
CA ARG A 237 11.32 -11.59 26.38
C ARG A 237 12.25 -11.80 27.57
N ILE A 238 12.43 -13.05 28.00
CA ILE A 238 13.35 -13.43 29.10
C ILE A 238 14.79 -13.05 28.71
N ALA A 239 15.26 -13.43 27.53
CA ALA A 239 16.61 -13.10 27.07
C ALA A 239 16.87 -11.58 26.97
N LYS A 240 15.86 -10.79 26.60
CA LYS A 240 15.95 -9.32 26.59
C LYS A 240 16.04 -8.75 28.00
N GLU A 241 15.34 -9.33 28.96
CA GLU A 241 15.38 -8.91 30.36
C GLU A 241 16.72 -9.27 31.02
N GLU A 242 17.26 -10.45 30.75
CA GLU A 242 18.60 -10.87 31.22
C GLU A 242 19.70 -9.97 30.67
N LYS A 243 19.64 -9.62 29.38
CA LYS A 243 20.59 -8.65 28.78
C LYS A 243 20.52 -7.27 29.45
N ARG A 244 19.32 -6.81 29.85
CA ARG A 244 19.18 -5.55 30.60
C ARG A 244 19.77 -5.66 32.00
N LYS A 245 19.55 -6.77 32.71
CA LYS A 245 20.13 -7.01 34.04
C LYS A 245 21.65 -7.07 33.98
N ALA A 246 22.21 -7.79 33.00
CA ALA A 246 23.67 -7.86 32.80
C ALA A 246 24.28 -6.49 32.53
N LYS A 247 23.67 -5.68 31.64
CA LYS A 247 24.15 -4.32 31.36
C LYS A 247 24.14 -3.43 32.60
N ASN A 248 23.09 -3.51 33.41
CA ASN A 248 23.02 -2.75 34.66
C ASN A 248 24.08 -3.20 35.68
N VAL A 249 24.40 -4.49 35.76
CA VAL A 249 25.46 -4.99 36.66
C VAL A 249 26.82 -4.49 36.22
N THR A 250 27.13 -4.53 34.92
CA THR A 250 28.37 -3.97 34.37
C THR A 250 28.49 -2.48 34.65
N GLU A 251 27.42 -1.71 34.44
CA GLU A 251 27.40 -0.27 34.71
C GLU A 251 27.63 0.07 36.19
N VAL A 252 27.09 -0.73 37.12
CA VAL A 252 27.35 -0.58 38.55
C VAL A 252 28.80 -0.95 38.90
N GLN A 253 29.37 -1.96 38.24
CA GLN A 253 30.75 -2.38 38.47
C GLN A 253 31.75 -1.36 37.96
N ASP A 254 31.51 -0.78 36.78
CA ASP A 254 32.34 0.29 36.21
C ASP A 254 32.34 1.54 37.13
N LEU A 255 31.19 1.90 37.71
CA LEU A 255 31.08 3.02 38.67
C LEU A 255 31.81 2.74 40.00
N LEU A 256 31.86 1.48 40.44
CA LEU A 256 32.60 1.08 41.63
C LEU A 256 34.12 1.11 41.40
N GLU A 257 34.58 0.74 40.21
CA GLU A 257 36.00 0.81 39.84
C GLU A 257 36.47 2.27 39.72
N GLU A 258 35.69 3.15 39.10
CA GLU A 258 36.00 4.59 38.97
C GLU A 258 36.05 5.34 40.32
N SER A 259 35.23 4.91 41.29
CA SER A 259 35.26 5.47 42.66
C SER A 259 36.42 4.94 43.53
N THR A 260 37.04 3.81 43.16
CA THR A 260 38.24 3.31 43.84
C THR A 260 39.54 3.92 43.29
N GLU A 261 39.60 4.31 42.01
CA GLU A 261 40.76 5.02 41.45
C GLU A 261 40.89 6.45 41.96
N THR A 262 39.77 7.14 42.21
CA THR A 262 39.76 8.52 42.75
C THR A 262 40.15 8.62 44.24
N ALA A 263 40.13 7.51 44.99
CA ALA A 263 40.57 7.48 46.38
C ALA A 263 42.08 7.21 46.55
N ALA A 264 42.78 6.79 45.50
CA ALA A 264 44.21 6.45 45.56
C ALA A 264 45.15 7.65 45.34
N ASP A 265 44.64 8.82 44.93
CA ASP A 265 45.45 9.99 44.55
C ASP A 265 45.51 11.10 45.62
N SER A 266 45.04 10.83 46.84
CA SER A 266 45.20 11.74 47.98
C SER A 266 46.22 11.20 49.00
N LYS A 267 47.52 11.27 48.68
CA LYS A 267 48.57 11.27 49.70
C LYS A 267 49.05 12.71 49.94
N PRO A 268 49.19 13.16 51.20
CA PRO A 268 49.67 14.51 51.50
C PRO A 268 51.18 14.60 51.20
N SER A 269 51.58 15.69 50.56
CA SER A 269 52.97 16.11 50.46
C SER A 269 53.45 16.59 51.84
N GLU A 270 54.28 15.77 52.50
CA GLU A 270 55.13 16.19 53.61
C GLU A 270 56.44 16.76 53.03
N ASP A 271 56.68 18.03 53.35
CA ASP A 271 57.93 18.70 53.75
C ASP A 271 59.28 18.21 53.19
N ASP A 272 60.04 19.15 52.61
CA ASP A 272 61.50 19.15 52.65
C ASP A 272 62.02 20.56 53.01
N GLU A 273 62.98 20.56 53.93
CA GLU A 273 63.75 21.68 54.52
C GLU A 273 64.58 22.51 53.52
#